data_AF-A0A7J7YC82-F1
#
_entry.id   AF-A0A7J7YC82-F1
#
_cell.length_a   1.000
_cell.length_b   1.000
_cell.length_c   1.000
_cell.angle_alpha   90.00
_cell.angle_beta   90.00
_cell.angle_gamma   90.00
#
_symmetry.space_group_name_H-M   'P 1'
#
loop_
_entity.id
_entity.type
_entity.pdbx_description
1 polymer ?
#
loop_
_entity_poly.entity_id
_entity_poly.type
_entity_poly.pdbx_seq_one_letter_code
_entity_poly.pdbx_strand_id
1 'polypeptide(L)'
;MEDLSLDSCGEEDAAPGTKGWPAPQARVHFRVTRFIMEAGVKLGMQSIPVATACAIYHKFFCEINVDAYDPYLVAMSALYLAGKVEEQPLRTRDIINVSNRYFHPGSEPLELDSRFWVIRDSIVQCELLVLRVLRFQVSFQHPHKVFSDDLTKPIIDNIVSDLIQIYTMDTEIP
;
A
#
# COMPACT_ATOMS: atom_id res chain seq x y z
N MET A 1 -43.16 25.23 34.94
CA MET A 1 -42.73 24.03 35.68
C MET A 1 -42.53 22.94 34.66
N GLU A 2 -41.37 22.69 34.07
CA GLU A 2 -40.01 23.25 34.07
C GLU A 2 -39.44 22.83 32.69
N ASP A 3 -39.03 23.77 31.85
CA ASP A 3 -37.64 23.96 31.41
C ASP A 3 -36.68 22.78 31.65
N LEU A 4 -36.26 22.14 30.55
CA LEU A 4 -35.01 21.39 30.46
C LEU A 4 -34.26 21.84 29.19
N SER A 5 -33.62 22.98 29.38
CA SER A 5 -32.28 23.36 28.90
C SER A 5 -31.64 22.47 27.82
N LEU A 6 -31.39 23.11 26.67
CA LEU A 6 -30.13 22.97 25.95
C LEU A 6 -28.96 22.88 26.93
N ASP A 7 -28.22 21.78 26.88
CA ASP A 7 -26.84 21.80 27.32
C ASP A 7 -25.94 21.47 26.13
N SER A 8 -25.11 22.46 25.85
CA SER A 8 -24.07 22.49 24.84
C SER A 8 -22.84 21.73 25.32
N CYS A 9 -22.33 20.85 24.46
CA CYS A 9 -20.94 20.40 24.47
C CYS A 9 -20.58 20.31 22.97
N GLY A 10 -19.83 21.23 22.35
CA GLY A 10 -18.45 21.59 22.72
C GLY A 10 -17.61 20.32 22.57
N GLU A 11 -16.67 20.14 21.65
CA GLU A 11 -15.90 21.02 20.79
C GLU A 11 -15.31 20.10 19.69
N GLU A 12 -15.13 20.65 18.50
CA GLU A 12 -14.17 20.27 17.44
C GLU A 12 -13.35 18.96 17.60
N ASP A 13 -13.68 17.93 16.80
CA ASP A 13 -12.70 16.92 16.42
C ASP A 13 -12.26 17.14 14.98
N ALA A 14 -11.07 17.74 14.88
CA ALA A 14 -10.34 18.08 13.68
C ALA A 14 -10.32 16.95 12.65
N ALA A 15 -10.41 17.34 11.37
CA ALA A 15 -10.22 16.45 10.22
C ALA A 15 -9.02 15.49 10.42
N PRO A 16 -9.14 14.19 10.07
CA PRO A 16 -8.13 13.18 10.38
C PRO A 16 -6.91 13.25 9.43
N GLY A 17 -6.56 14.43 8.94
CA GLY A 17 -5.34 14.67 8.19
C GLY A 17 -4.28 15.21 9.13
N THR A 18 -3.19 14.48 9.36
CA THR A 18 -1.93 14.89 10.04
C THR A 18 -1.73 14.56 11.54
N LYS A 19 -2.30 13.46 12.07
CA LYS A 19 -1.72 12.81 13.26
C LYS A 19 -1.09 11.48 12.83
N GLY A 20 0.23 11.40 12.87
CA GLY A 20 0.95 10.14 12.65
C GLY A 20 0.44 9.06 13.61
N TRP A 21 0.45 7.80 13.17
CA TRP A 21 -0.11 6.70 13.96
C TRP A 21 0.53 6.59 15.35
N PRO A 22 -0.27 6.38 16.41
CA PRO A 22 0.22 5.95 17.71
C PRO A 22 1.25 4.81 17.57
N ALA A 23 2.31 4.84 18.39
CA ALA A 23 3.44 3.93 18.27
C ALA A 23 3.08 2.42 18.17
N PRO A 24 2.05 1.90 18.88
CA PRO A 24 1.61 0.51 18.70
C PRO A 24 1.05 0.21 17.31
N GLN A 25 0.24 1.12 16.77
CA GLN A 25 -0.43 0.99 15.47
C GLN A 25 0.58 1.15 14.32
N ALA A 26 1.54 2.07 14.47
CA ALA A 26 2.62 2.24 13.50
C ALA A 26 3.41 0.94 13.25
N ARG A 27 3.65 0.13 14.30
CA ARG A 27 4.33 -1.17 14.18
C ARG A 27 3.48 -2.20 13.43
N VAL A 28 2.16 -2.19 13.62
CA VAL A 28 1.24 -3.09 12.92
C VAL A 28 1.25 -2.75 11.44
N HIS A 29 1.01 -1.49 11.09
CA HIS A 29 0.98 -1.06 9.70
C HIS A 29 2.34 -1.25 9.01
N PHE A 30 3.47 -1.02 9.69
CA PHE A 30 4.79 -1.32 9.14
C PHE A 30 4.94 -2.82 8.78
N ARG A 31 4.48 -3.73 9.65
CA ARG A 31 4.49 -5.18 9.35
C ARG A 31 3.59 -5.52 8.17
N VAL A 32 2.44 -4.86 8.07
CA VAL A 32 1.49 -5.09 6.98
C VAL A 32 2.01 -4.53 5.65
N THR A 33 2.66 -3.36 5.63
CA THR A 33 3.33 -2.84 4.45
C THR A 33 4.45 -3.76 4.00
N ARG A 34 5.23 -4.32 4.94
CA ARG A 34 6.22 -5.36 4.62
C ARG A 34 5.57 -6.61 4.04
N PHE A 35 4.43 -7.04 4.57
CA PHE A 35 3.65 -8.13 4.00
C PHE A 35 3.21 -7.83 2.56
N ILE A 36 2.71 -6.62 2.26
CA ILE A 36 2.34 -6.20 0.90
C ILE A 36 3.53 -6.33 -0.05
N MET A 37 4.71 -5.87 0.36
CA MET A 37 5.93 -5.98 -0.44
C MET A 37 6.35 -7.43 -0.68
N GLU A 38 6.44 -8.25 0.37
CA GLU A 38 6.83 -9.66 0.25
C GLU A 38 5.81 -10.48 -0.55
N ALA A 39 4.52 -10.23 -0.34
CA ALA A 39 3.44 -10.88 -1.09
C ALA A 39 3.46 -10.46 -2.56
N GLY A 40 3.65 -9.17 -2.84
CA GLY A 40 3.77 -8.65 -4.20
C GLY A 40 4.90 -9.29 -4.99
N VAL A 41 6.08 -9.44 -4.37
CA VAL A 41 7.21 -10.16 -4.98
C VAL A 41 6.88 -11.64 -5.22
N LYS A 42 6.27 -12.33 -4.26
CA LYS A 42 5.85 -13.74 -4.41
C LYS A 42 4.78 -13.95 -5.48
N LEU A 43 3.94 -12.94 -5.71
CA LEU A 43 2.91 -12.93 -6.76
C LEU A 43 3.47 -12.54 -8.14
N GLY A 44 4.75 -12.18 -8.24
CA GLY A 44 5.37 -11.74 -9.49
C GLY A 44 4.92 -10.36 -9.96
N MET A 45 4.45 -9.51 -9.04
CA MET A 45 4.07 -8.13 -9.36
C MET A 45 5.29 -7.28 -9.68
N GLN A 46 5.15 -6.37 -10.63
CA GLN A 46 6.15 -5.32 -10.87
C GLN A 46 6.18 -4.32 -9.70
N SER A 47 7.27 -3.57 -9.57
CA SER A 47 7.45 -2.58 -8.50
C SER A 47 6.35 -1.52 -8.47
N ILE A 48 5.84 -1.11 -9.63
CA ILE A 48 4.75 -0.13 -9.77
C ILE A 48 3.47 -0.62 -9.06
N PRO A 49 2.84 -1.76 -9.43
CA PRO A 49 1.70 -2.33 -8.73
C PRO A 49 1.91 -2.53 -7.22
N VAL A 50 3.10 -2.94 -6.79
CA VAL A 50 3.40 -3.10 -5.36
C VAL A 50 3.39 -1.75 -4.64
N ALA A 51 3.97 -0.72 -5.25
CA ALA A 51 3.91 0.64 -4.73
C ALA A 51 2.46 1.17 -4.70
N THR A 52 1.66 0.89 -5.74
CA THR A 52 0.22 1.23 -5.79
C THR A 52 -0.54 0.57 -4.64
N ALA A 53 -0.29 -0.71 -4.37
CA ALA A 53 -0.91 -1.41 -3.24
C ALA A 53 -0.55 -0.78 -1.88
N CYS A 54 0.72 -0.43 -1.68
CA CYS A 54 1.16 0.27 -0.45
C CYS A 54 0.48 1.64 -0.32
N ALA A 55 0.40 2.43 -1.39
CA ALA A 55 -0.23 3.74 -1.38
C ALA A 55 -1.74 3.66 -1.07
N ILE A 56 -2.44 2.70 -1.70
CA ILE A 56 -3.86 2.41 -1.43
C ILE A 56 -4.06 2.09 0.06
N TYR A 57 -3.25 1.18 0.60
CA TYR A 57 -3.31 0.77 2.00
C TYR A 57 -3.13 1.95 2.96
N HIS A 58 -2.07 2.74 2.75
CA HIS A 58 -1.80 3.91 3.60
C HIS A 58 -2.91 4.96 3.50
N LYS A 59 -3.38 5.28 2.29
CA LYS A 59 -4.45 6.28 2.09
C LYS A 59 -5.77 5.83 2.70
N PHE A 60 -6.09 4.53 2.64
CA PHE A 60 -7.29 3.97 3.27
C PHE A 60 -7.30 4.20 4.80
N PHE A 61 -6.18 3.91 5.47
CA PHE A 61 -6.07 4.09 6.93
C PHE A 61 -5.86 5.54 7.38
N CYS A 62 -5.71 6.49 6.45
CA CYS A 62 -5.80 7.92 6.74
C CYS A 62 -7.26 8.43 6.76
N GLU A 63 -8.15 7.80 6.00
CA GLU A 63 -9.55 8.23 5.86
C GLU A 63 -10.50 7.54 6.86
N ILE A 64 -10.08 6.44 7.47
CA ILE A 64 -10.93 5.59 8.32
C ILE A 64 -10.29 5.36 9.68
N ASN A 65 -11.14 5.08 10.68
CA ASN A 65 -10.70 4.57 11.97
C ASN A 65 -9.97 3.23 11.83
N VAL A 66 -8.72 3.21 12.31
CA VAL A 66 -7.77 2.09 12.23
C VAL A 66 -8.28 0.83 12.93
N ASP A 67 -9.05 0.97 14.00
CA ASP A 67 -9.44 -0.16 14.85
C ASP A 67 -10.66 -0.95 14.32
N ALA A 68 -11.32 -0.45 13.27
CA ALA A 68 -12.55 -1.05 12.74
C ALA A 68 -12.32 -2.16 11.70
N TYR A 69 -11.11 -2.28 11.14
CA TYR A 69 -10.83 -3.16 10.01
C TYR A 69 -9.56 -3.97 10.20
N ASP A 70 -9.58 -5.23 9.77
CA ASP A 70 -8.39 -6.08 9.76
C ASP A 70 -7.37 -5.55 8.72
N PRO A 71 -6.18 -5.09 9.16
CA PRO A 71 -5.16 -4.57 8.27
C PRO A 71 -4.72 -5.55 7.18
N TYR A 72 -4.69 -6.85 7.46
CA TYR A 72 -4.24 -7.84 6.49
C TYR A 72 -5.29 -8.11 5.41
N LEU A 73 -6.58 -8.06 5.76
CA LEU A 73 -7.67 -8.12 4.79
C LEU A 73 -7.63 -6.92 3.83
N VAL A 74 -7.41 -5.71 4.38
CA VAL A 74 -7.23 -4.50 3.57
C VAL A 74 -6.01 -4.61 2.68
N ALA A 75 -4.89 -5.14 3.18
CA ALA A 75 -3.68 -5.36 2.40
C ALA A 75 -3.87 -6.33 1.23
N MET A 76 -4.53 -7.48 1.45
CA MET A 76 -4.87 -8.42 0.38
C MET A 76 -5.77 -7.78 -0.68
N SER A 77 -6.73 -6.96 -0.25
CA SER A 77 -7.66 -6.25 -1.13
C SER A 77 -6.95 -5.13 -1.90
N ALA A 78 -6.00 -4.43 -1.27
CA ALA A 78 -5.17 -3.42 -1.91
C ALA A 78 -4.26 -4.03 -2.99
N LEU A 79 -3.67 -5.21 -2.74
CA LEU A 79 -2.92 -5.97 -3.76
C LEU A 79 -3.81 -6.37 -4.94
N TYR A 80 -5.01 -6.87 -4.66
CA TYR A 80 -5.97 -7.27 -5.69
C TYR A 80 -6.39 -6.07 -6.56
N LEU A 81 -6.70 -4.94 -5.92
CA LEU A 81 -7.10 -3.70 -6.59
C LEU A 81 -5.93 -3.10 -7.39
N ALA A 82 -4.73 -3.03 -6.83
CA ALA A 82 -3.55 -2.48 -7.50
C ALA A 82 -3.19 -3.26 -8.77
N GLY A 83 -3.34 -4.59 -8.76
CA GLY A 83 -3.17 -5.41 -9.95
C GLY A 83 -4.15 -5.04 -11.07
N LYS A 84 -5.39 -4.68 -10.75
CA LYS A 84 -6.36 -4.19 -11.75
C LYS A 84 -6.01 -2.80 -12.26
N VAL A 85 -5.62 -1.89 -11.37
CA VAL A 85 -5.32 -0.48 -11.69
C VAL A 85 -4.10 -0.35 -12.61
N GLU A 86 -3.07 -1.17 -12.39
CA GLU A 86 -1.82 -1.13 -13.17
C GLU A 86 -1.78 -2.19 -14.28
N GLU A 87 -2.94 -2.73 -14.69
CA GLU A 87 -3.08 -3.69 -15.80
C GLU A 87 -2.24 -4.99 -15.63
N GLN A 88 -1.99 -5.39 -14.39
CA GLN A 88 -1.38 -6.67 -14.02
C GLN A 88 -2.34 -7.49 -13.12
N PRO A 89 -3.45 -8.01 -13.66
CA PRO A 89 -4.49 -8.65 -12.85
C PRO A 89 -3.99 -9.95 -12.23
N LEU A 90 -4.23 -10.10 -10.93
CA LEU A 90 -3.87 -11.29 -10.16
C LEU A 90 -5.11 -12.16 -9.89
N ARG A 91 -4.93 -13.48 -9.84
CA ARG A 91 -6.00 -14.37 -9.40
C ARG A 91 -6.15 -14.25 -7.89
N THR A 92 -7.39 -14.07 -7.42
CA THR A 92 -7.69 -13.99 -5.97
C THR A 92 -7.17 -15.22 -5.22
N ARG A 93 -7.19 -16.40 -5.86
CA ARG A 93 -6.63 -17.64 -5.31
C ARG A 93 -5.14 -17.51 -4.97
N ASP A 94 -4.35 -16.88 -5.83
CA ASP A 94 -2.91 -16.77 -5.63
C ASP A 94 -2.60 -15.81 -4.47
N ILE A 95 -3.36 -14.72 -4.37
CA ILE A 95 -3.30 -13.78 -3.24
C ILE A 95 -3.60 -14.52 -1.92
N ILE A 96 -4.69 -15.30 -1.87
CA ILE A 96 -5.07 -16.06 -0.67
C ILE A 96 -3.99 -17.08 -0.30
N ASN A 97 -3.44 -17.80 -1.29
CA ASN A 97 -2.40 -18.80 -1.06
C ASN A 97 -1.10 -18.18 -0.53
N VAL A 98 -0.65 -17.07 -1.12
CA VAL A 98 0.55 -16.34 -0.68
C VAL A 98 0.34 -15.80 0.74
N SER A 99 -0.85 -15.28 1.02
CA SER A 99 -1.21 -14.78 2.34
C SER A 99 -1.24 -15.88 3.39
N ASN A 100 -1.85 -17.03 3.09
CA ASN A 100 -1.84 -18.15 4.02
C ASN A 100 -0.42 -18.67 4.30
N ARG A 101 0.42 -18.77 3.26
CA ARG A 101 1.82 -19.19 3.41
C ARG A 101 2.65 -18.18 4.20
N TYR A 102 2.25 -16.92 4.22
CA TYR A 102 2.87 -15.89 5.06
C TYR A 102 2.54 -16.09 6.54
N PHE A 103 1.28 -16.39 6.89
CA PHE A 103 0.88 -16.62 8.28
C PHE A 103 1.27 -18.00 8.82
N HIS A 104 1.27 -19.02 7.96
CA HIS A 104 1.55 -20.41 8.32
C HIS A 104 2.72 -20.94 7.49
N PRO A 105 3.98 -20.64 7.88
CA PRO A 105 5.15 -21.13 7.16
C PRO A 105 5.19 -22.67 7.22
N GLY A 106 5.02 -23.32 6.07
CA GLY A 106 5.06 -24.79 5.95
C GLY A 106 3.70 -25.48 5.85
N SER A 107 2.57 -24.76 5.89
CA SER A 107 1.27 -25.35 5.61
C SER A 107 1.12 -25.70 4.12
N GLU A 108 0.38 -26.76 3.82
CA GLU A 108 -0.06 -27.04 2.45
C GLU A 108 -0.93 -25.89 1.89
N PRO A 109 -1.03 -25.74 0.55
CA PRO A 109 -1.94 -24.78 -0.06
C PRO A 109 -3.37 -24.96 0.46
N LEU A 110 -4.13 -23.86 0.63
CA LEU A 110 -5.52 -24.00 1.08
C LEU A 110 -6.30 -24.88 0.11
N GLU A 111 -6.98 -25.88 0.66
CA GLU A 111 -8.02 -26.60 -0.05
C GLU A 111 -9.15 -25.64 -0.45
N LEU A 112 -9.81 -25.92 -1.57
CA LEU A 112 -10.94 -25.14 -2.09
C LEU A 112 -12.22 -25.40 -1.28
N ASP A 113 -12.14 -25.23 0.03
CA ASP A 113 -13.24 -25.46 0.96
C ASP A 113 -14.02 -24.17 1.24
N SER A 114 -15.10 -24.27 2.00
CA SER A 114 -15.94 -23.18 2.51
C SER A 114 -15.14 -21.95 3.00
N ARG A 115 -14.04 -22.17 3.73
CA ARG A 115 -13.16 -21.10 4.24
C ARG A 115 -12.53 -20.26 3.12
N PHE A 116 -12.15 -20.87 2.00
CA PHE A 116 -11.58 -20.17 0.86
C PHE A 116 -12.59 -19.17 0.28
N TRP A 117 -13.84 -19.61 0.10
CA TRP A 117 -14.90 -18.77 -0.44
C TRP A 117 -15.24 -17.59 0.47
N VAL A 118 -15.28 -17.80 1.79
CA VAL A 118 -15.51 -16.71 2.76
C VAL A 118 -14.40 -15.65 2.67
N ILE A 119 -13.13 -16.06 2.59
CA ILE A 119 -12.00 -15.12 2.46
C ILE A 119 -12.07 -14.39 1.12
N ARG A 120 -12.36 -15.11 0.03
CA ARG A 120 -12.52 -14.53 -1.30
C ARG A 120 -13.60 -13.46 -1.31
N ASP A 121 -14.77 -13.76 -0.76
CA ASP A 121 -15.89 -12.82 -0.70
C ASP A 121 -15.57 -11.62 0.18
N SER A 122 -14.86 -11.84 1.29
CA SER A 122 -14.34 -10.76 2.15
C SER A 122 -13.38 -9.83 1.39
N ILE A 123 -12.49 -10.38 0.57
CA ILE A 123 -11.56 -9.59 -0.25
C ILE A 123 -12.33 -8.76 -1.28
N VAL A 124 -13.32 -9.34 -1.97
CA VAL A 124 -14.13 -8.63 -2.97
C VAL A 124 -14.97 -7.52 -2.30
N GLN A 125 -15.54 -7.77 -1.14
CA GLN A 125 -16.28 -6.75 -0.39
C GLN A 125 -15.36 -5.64 0.12
N CYS A 126 -14.18 -5.99 0.63
CA CYS A 126 -13.19 -5.03 1.10
C CYS A 126 -12.63 -4.19 -0.05
N GLU A 127 -12.43 -4.76 -1.25
CA GLU A 127 -12.10 -4.01 -2.46
C GLU A 127 -13.13 -2.89 -2.74
N LEU A 128 -14.42 -3.23 -2.74
CA LEU A 128 -15.48 -2.25 -2.96
C LEU A 128 -15.49 -1.16 -1.88
N LEU A 129 -15.22 -1.53 -0.63
CA LEU A 129 -15.09 -0.58 0.47
C LEU A 129 -13.90 0.37 0.25
N VAL A 130 -12.73 -0.15 -0.09
CA VAL A 130 -11.52 0.64 -0.38
C VAL A 130 -11.80 1.63 -1.50
N LEU A 131 -12.43 1.21 -2.58
CA LEU A 131 -12.81 2.09 -3.69
C LEU A 131 -13.74 3.23 -3.25
N ARG A 132 -14.74 2.93 -2.42
CA ARG A 132 -15.69 3.94 -1.91
C ARG A 132 -15.00 4.96 -0.99
N VAL A 133 -14.18 4.49 -0.08
CA VAL A 133 -13.43 5.35 0.87
C VAL A 133 -12.49 6.26 0.11
N LEU A 134 -11.75 5.71 -0.86
CA LEU A 134 -10.82 6.48 -1.68
C LEU A 134 -11.52 7.31 -2.77
N ARG A 135 -12.86 7.34 -2.81
CA ARG A 135 -13.66 8.06 -3.81
C ARG A 135 -13.24 7.72 -5.25
N PHE A 136 -12.89 6.45 -5.49
CA PHE A 136 -12.37 5.94 -6.76
C PHE A 136 -11.07 6.61 -7.25
N GLN A 137 -10.36 7.35 -6.39
CA GLN A 137 -9.06 7.95 -6.69
C GLN A 137 -7.93 6.96 -6.39
N VAL A 138 -7.75 5.99 -7.29
CA VAL A 138 -6.77 4.90 -7.17
C VAL A 138 -5.58 5.03 -8.12
N SER A 139 -5.53 6.07 -8.95
CA SER A 139 -4.36 6.41 -9.75
C SER A 139 -3.33 7.15 -8.89
N PHE A 140 -2.18 6.54 -8.64
CA PHE A 140 -1.09 7.16 -7.87
C PHE A 140 0.08 7.46 -8.79
N GLN A 141 0.56 8.70 -8.76
CA GLN A 141 1.84 9.04 -9.34
C GLN A 141 2.93 8.66 -8.35
N HIS A 142 3.67 7.60 -8.65
CA HIS A 142 4.73 7.15 -7.78
C HIS A 142 5.99 8.01 -7.93
N PRO A 143 6.73 8.28 -6.84
CA PRO A 143 7.97 9.06 -6.92
C PRO A 143 8.97 8.50 -7.92
N HIS A 144 9.03 7.17 -8.09
CA HIS A 144 9.93 6.53 -9.04
C HIS A 144 9.61 6.82 -10.52
N LYS A 145 8.35 7.13 -10.88
CA LYS A 145 8.01 7.61 -12.22
C LYS A 145 8.56 9.02 -12.46
N VAL A 146 8.50 9.87 -11.45
CA VAL A 146 9.07 11.23 -11.50
C VAL A 146 10.59 11.18 -11.60
N PHE A 147 11.24 10.32 -10.80
CA PHE A 147 12.70 10.14 -10.88
C PHE A 147 13.18 9.58 -12.23
N SER A 148 12.42 8.71 -12.90
CA SER A 148 12.81 8.25 -14.25
C SER A 148 12.66 9.34 -15.32
N ASP A 149 11.70 10.25 -15.16
CA ASP A 149 11.50 11.37 -16.07
C ASP A 149 12.58 12.46 -15.86
N ASP A 150 13.00 12.68 -14.62
CA ASP A 150 14.09 13.59 -14.27
C ASP A 150 15.49 13.02 -14.54
N LEU A 151 15.62 11.69 -14.63
CA LEU A 151 16.87 10.98 -14.94
C LEU A 151 16.87 10.48 -16.39
N THR A 152 16.58 11.37 -17.34
CA THR A 152 16.64 11.06 -18.77
C THR A 152 18.06 10.64 -19.18
N LYS A 153 18.18 9.78 -20.20
CA LYS A 153 19.48 9.36 -20.78
C LYS A 153 20.51 10.51 -20.92
N PRO A 154 20.18 11.69 -21.47
CA PRO A 154 21.09 12.82 -21.52
C PRO A 154 21.59 13.30 -20.14
N ILE A 155 20.75 13.26 -19.10
CA ILE A 155 21.14 13.66 -17.74
C ILE A 155 22.08 12.61 -17.15
N ILE A 156 21.82 11.32 -17.38
CA ILE A 156 22.72 10.23 -16.99
C ILE A 156 24.06 10.36 -17.70
N ASP A 157 24.06 10.58 -19.01
CA ASP A 157 25.27 10.72 -19.83
C ASP A 157 26.09 11.95 -19.40
N ASN A 158 25.43 13.06 -19.05
CA ASN A 158 26.10 14.24 -18.49
C ASN A 158 26.72 13.94 -17.13
N ILE A 159 26.00 13.28 -16.21
CA ILE A 159 26.53 12.89 -14.90
C ILE A 159 27.73 11.95 -15.05
N VAL A 160 27.66 10.99 -15.98
CA VAL A 160 28.76 10.06 -16.27
C VAL A 160 29.95 10.80 -16.87
N SER A 161 29.72 11.74 -17.79
CA SER A 161 30.77 12.59 -18.37
C SER A 161 31.47 13.44 -17.30
N ASP A 162 30.71 14.08 -16.41
CA ASP A 162 31.24 14.90 -15.31
C ASP A 162 32.06 14.03 -14.33
N LEU A 163 31.58 12.83 -14.00
CA LEU A 163 32.32 11.89 -13.16
C LEU A 163 33.62 11.42 -13.82
N ILE A 164 33.58 11.09 -15.11
CA ILE A 164 34.80 10.73 -15.86
C ILE A 164 35.79 11.89 -15.84
N GLN A 165 35.32 13.11 -16.05
CA GLN A 165 36.17 14.31 -16.05
C GLN A 165 36.83 14.52 -14.67
N ILE A 166 36.08 14.40 -13.58
CA ILE A 166 36.61 14.51 -12.20
C ILE A 166 37.67 13.43 -11.96
N TYR A 167 37.38 12.18 -12.29
CA TYR A 167 38.33 11.08 -12.11
C TYR A 167 39.60 11.23 -12.96
N THR A 168 39.48 11.76 -14.19
CA THR A 168 40.66 12.03 -15.03
C THR A 168 41.52 13.18 -14.51
N MET A 169 40.92 14.20 -13.87
CA MET A 169 41.66 15.31 -13.26
C MET A 169 42.43 14.88 -12.00
N ASP A 170 41.89 13.93 -11.23
CA ASP A 170 42.58 13.37 -10.05
C ASP A 170 43.73 12.42 -10.40
N THR A 171 43.72 11.81 -11.60
CA THR A 171 44.82 10.96 -12.09
C THR A 171 46.02 11.72 -12.67
N GLU A 172 45.92 13.04 -12.83
CA GLU A 172 47.01 13.90 -13.34
C GLU A 172 47.78 14.63 -12.23
N ILE A 173 47.57 14.29 -10.95
CA ILE A 173 48.33 14.83 -9.83
C ILE A 173 49.67 14.06 -9.72
N PRO A 174 50.84 14.71 -9.94
CA PRO A 174 52.15 14.07 -9.92
C PRO A 174 52.66 13.71 -8.52
#